data_AF-A0A2H3H761-F1
#
_entry.id   AF-A0A2H3H761-F1
#
_cell.length_a   1.000
_cell.length_b   1.000
_cell.length_c   1.000
_cell.angle_alpha   90.00
_cell.angle_beta   90.00
_cell.angle_gamma   90.00
#
_symmetry.space_group_name_H-M   'P 1'
#
loop_
_entity.id
_entity.type
_entity.pdbx_description
1 polymer ?
#
loop_
_entity_poly.entity_id
_entity_poly.type
_entity_poly.pdbx_seq_one_letter_code
_entity_poly.pdbx_strand_id
1 'polypeptide(L)'
;MDLAAKGLQSFEGSFELPYPLPKLDLIGVPEVSMGGMENWGAIIFRTTNLLLDPEDSALDTKQRIAETILHDISHMWFGDLVTTRYWDGLSLKEGFATLLSWYAVDKMLLGFLCRKHPS
;
A
#
# COMPACT_ATOMS: atom_id res chain seq x y z
N MET A 1 -4.75 -8.09 -6.55
CA MET A 1 -5.00 -8.75 -5.24
C MET A 1 -3.73 -9.34 -4.64
N ASP A 2 -2.93 -10.09 -5.40
CA ASP A 2 -1.68 -10.70 -4.88
C ASP A 2 -0.71 -9.72 -4.24
N LEU A 3 -0.57 -8.51 -4.81
CA LEU A 3 0.28 -7.47 -4.24
C LEU A 3 -0.18 -7.08 -2.84
N ALA A 4 -1.47 -6.82 -2.65
CA ALA A 4 -2.03 -6.39 -1.37
C ALA A 4 -1.82 -7.45 -0.28
N ALA A 5 -2.09 -8.72 -0.60
CA ALA A 5 -1.88 -9.83 0.34
C ALA A 5 -0.40 -9.97 0.74
N LYS A 6 0.52 -9.92 -0.22
CA LYS A 6 1.96 -9.94 0.06
C LYS A 6 2.43 -8.69 0.80
N GLY A 7 1.83 -7.54 0.51
CA GLY A 7 2.12 -6.26 1.15
C GLY A 7 1.75 -6.30 2.63
N LEU A 8 0.54 -6.77 2.94
CA LEU A 8 0.07 -6.98 4.31
C LEU A 8 1.03 -7.90 5.08
N GLN A 9 1.36 -9.07 4.53
CA GLN A 9 2.32 -10.01 5.13
C GLN A 9 3.72 -9.41 5.31
N SER A 10 4.16 -8.59 4.36
CA SER A 10 5.45 -7.90 4.44
C SER A 10 5.47 -6.91 5.60
N PHE A 11 4.39 -6.16 5.81
CA PHE A 11 4.28 -5.24 6.94
C PHE A 11 4.15 -5.98 8.28
N GLU A 12 3.34 -7.03 8.37
CA GLU A 12 3.27 -7.89 9.55
C GLU A 12 4.66 -8.39 9.99
N GLY A 13 5.45 -8.88 9.03
CA GLY A 13 6.82 -9.33 9.28
C GLY A 13 7.81 -8.21 9.57
N SER A 14 7.64 -7.02 8.99
CA SER A 14 8.56 -5.89 9.19
C SER A 14 8.33 -5.18 10.52
N PHE A 15 7.10 -5.17 11.03
CA PHE A 15 6.75 -4.60 12.33
C PHE A 15 6.73 -5.64 13.46
N GLU A 16 6.92 -6.92 13.13
CA GLU A 16 6.77 -8.05 14.05
C GLU A 16 5.43 -8.02 14.81
N LEU A 17 4.40 -7.50 14.14
CA LEU A 17 3.08 -7.26 14.72
C LEU A 17 2.01 -7.65 13.70
N PRO A 18 1.16 -8.65 14.00
CA PRO A 18 0.12 -9.08 13.08
C PRO A 18 -0.91 -7.98 12.86
N TYR A 19 -1.55 -8.01 11.70
CA TYR A 19 -2.67 -7.14 11.41
C TYR A 19 -3.83 -7.46 12.39
N PRO A 20 -4.38 -6.46 13.12
CA PRO A 20 -5.26 -6.73 14.25
C PRO A 20 -6.70 -7.12 13.88
N LEU A 21 -7.13 -6.87 12.64
CA LEU A 21 -8.49 -7.18 12.18
C LEU A 21 -8.53 -8.51 11.42
N PRO A 22 -9.67 -9.23 11.41
CA PRO A 22 -9.77 -10.55 10.78
C PRO A 22 -9.67 -10.52 9.24
N LYS A 23 -9.85 -9.34 8.64
CA LYS A 23 -9.78 -9.12 7.19
C LYS A 23 -9.47 -7.66 6.88
N LEU A 24 -8.96 -7.43 5.67
CA LEU A 24 -8.78 -6.11 5.07
C LEU A 24 -9.43 -6.11 3.68
N ASP A 25 -10.45 -5.26 3.50
CA ASP A 25 -11.13 -5.09 2.21
C ASP A 25 -10.48 -3.94 1.42
N LEU A 26 -10.30 -4.12 0.11
CA LEU A 26 -9.84 -3.09 -0.82
C LEU A 26 -10.97 -2.82 -1.83
N ILE A 27 -11.51 -1.61 -1.82
CA ILE A 27 -12.73 -1.25 -2.54
C ILE A 27 -12.41 -0.23 -3.63
N GLY A 28 -12.65 -0.58 -4.89
CA GLY A 28 -12.50 0.34 -6.02
C GLY A 28 -13.78 1.13 -6.27
N VAL A 29 -13.69 2.46 -6.23
CA VAL A 29 -14.80 3.38 -6.53
C VAL A 29 -14.46 4.20 -7.79
N PRO A 30 -15.38 4.29 -8.78
CA PRO A 30 -15.10 5.00 -10.04
C PRO A 30 -14.74 6.48 -9.87
N GLU A 31 -15.45 7.17 -8.97
CA GLU A 31 -15.27 8.61 -8.73
C GLU A 31 -15.14 8.90 -7.24
N VAL A 32 -13.91 9.20 -6.81
CA VAL A 32 -13.58 9.73 -5.49
C VAL A 32 -12.52 10.83 -5.66
N SER A 33 -12.56 11.88 -4.85
CA SER A 33 -11.61 13.01 -4.95
C SER A 33 -10.19 12.65 -4.51
N MET A 34 -10.00 11.55 -3.79
CA MET A 34 -8.72 11.11 -3.23
C MET A 34 -8.13 9.94 -4.04
N GLY A 35 -6.82 9.75 -3.95
CA GLY A 35 -6.13 8.62 -4.60
C GLY A 35 -6.39 7.28 -3.90
N GLY A 36 -6.55 7.36 -2.58
CA GLY A 36 -6.80 6.28 -1.62
C GLY A 36 -7.39 6.88 -0.34
N MET A 37 -7.99 6.05 0.51
CA MET A 37 -8.51 6.43 1.83
C MET A 37 -8.49 5.19 2.74
N GLU A 38 -7.61 5.25 3.71
CA GLU A 38 -7.13 4.19 4.58
C GLU A 38 -8.09 3.79 5.72
N ASN A 39 -9.40 3.74 5.48
CA ASN A 39 -10.32 3.37 6.56
C ASN A 39 -9.97 1.98 7.12
N TRP A 40 -9.87 1.87 8.45
CA TRP A 40 -9.37 0.66 9.11
C TRP A 40 -10.21 -0.58 8.76
N GLY A 41 -9.62 -1.52 8.01
CA GLY A 41 -10.28 -2.73 7.54
C GLY A 41 -11.03 -2.62 6.21
N ALA A 42 -11.15 -1.43 5.63
CA ALA A 42 -11.83 -1.19 4.35
C ALA A 42 -11.25 0.02 3.61
N ILE A 43 -10.16 -0.19 2.87
CA ILE A 43 -9.48 0.87 2.14
C ILE A 43 -10.25 1.17 0.85
N ILE A 44 -10.49 2.46 0.58
CA ILE A 44 -11.22 2.92 -0.60
C ILE A 44 -10.23 3.54 -1.59
N PHE A 45 -10.16 2.98 -2.80
CA PHE A 45 -9.33 3.51 -3.87
C PHE A 45 -10.18 4.06 -5.00
N ARG A 46 -9.63 5.05 -5.72
CA ARG A 46 -10.07 5.28 -7.10
C ARG A 46 -9.76 4.03 -7.92
N THR A 47 -10.69 3.56 -8.76
CA THR A 47 -10.50 2.33 -9.55
C THR A 47 -9.18 2.29 -10.33
N THR A 48 -8.73 3.42 -10.87
CA THR A 48 -7.45 3.57 -11.61
C THR A 48 -6.18 3.40 -10.76
N ASN A 49 -6.32 3.40 -9.43
CA ASN A 49 -5.23 3.21 -8.48
C ASN A 49 -5.27 1.82 -7.82
N LEU A 50 -6.28 0.99 -8.13
CA LEU A 50 -6.43 -0.37 -7.60
C LEU A 50 -6.37 -1.44 -8.69
N LEU A 51 -6.97 -1.16 -9.85
CA LEU A 51 -7.03 -2.10 -10.96
C LEU A 51 -5.94 -1.78 -11.98
N LEU A 52 -5.24 -2.83 -12.40
CA LEU A 52 -4.30 -2.79 -13.50
C LEU A 52 -4.95 -3.45 -14.72
N ASP A 53 -4.96 -2.75 -15.85
CA ASP A 53 -5.31 -3.36 -17.13
C ASP A 53 -4.21 -4.38 -17.51
N PRO A 54 -4.54 -5.66 -17.77
CA PRO A 54 -3.55 -6.67 -18.17
C PRO A 54 -2.74 -6.28 -19.42
N GLU A 55 -3.33 -5.49 -20.32
CA GLU A 55 -2.69 -5.00 -21.54
C GLU A 55 -1.80 -3.77 -21.27
N ASP A 56 -1.94 -3.12 -20.11
CA ASP A 56 -1.06 -2.03 -19.69
C ASP A 56 0.30 -2.59 -19.25
N SER A 57 1.28 -2.38 -20.12
CA SER A 57 2.67 -2.78 -19.93
C SER A 57 3.53 -1.69 -19.30
N ALA A 58 3.01 -0.48 -19.07
CA ALA A 58 3.77 0.63 -18.53
C ALA A 58 4.23 0.34 -17.10
N LEU A 59 5.55 0.34 -16.90
CA LEU A 59 6.17 0.09 -15.60
C LEU A 59 5.72 1.15 -14.59
N ASP A 60 5.66 2.41 -15.01
CA ASP A 60 5.27 3.55 -14.16
C ASP A 60 3.85 3.37 -13.62
N THR A 61 2.90 2.89 -14.45
CA THR A 61 1.53 2.59 -14.00
C THR A 61 1.52 1.51 -12.92
N LYS A 62 2.28 0.42 -13.14
CA LYS A 62 2.37 -0.70 -12.18
C LYS A 62 3.00 -0.26 -10.87
N GLN A 63 4.08 0.52 -10.94
CA GLN A 63 4.77 1.05 -9.77
C GLN A 63 3.89 2.02 -9.00
N ARG A 64 3.19 2.94 -9.67
CA ARG A 64 2.26 3.87 -9.04
C ARG A 64 1.12 3.15 -8.32
N ILE A 65 0.44 2.20 -8.98
CA ILE A 65 -0.62 1.41 -8.35
C ILE A 65 -0.07 0.63 -7.16
N ALA A 66 1.13 0.06 -7.30
CA ALA A 66 1.74 -0.70 -6.22
C ALA A 66 2.07 0.16 -5.00
N GLU A 67 2.68 1.32 -5.24
CA GLU A 67 3.01 2.31 -4.23
C GLU A 67 1.74 2.78 -3.50
N THR A 68 0.69 3.17 -4.22
CA THR A 68 -0.56 3.64 -3.62
C THR A 68 -1.25 2.56 -2.77
N ILE A 69 -1.30 1.32 -3.24
CA ILE A 69 -1.86 0.20 -2.45
C ILE A 69 -1.04 -0.02 -1.18
N LEU A 70 0.29 0.02 -1.26
CA LEU A 70 1.16 -0.24 -0.12
C LEU A 70 1.18 0.93 0.87
N HIS A 71 1.04 2.17 0.40
CA HIS A 71 0.85 3.37 1.22
C HIS A 71 -0.37 3.20 2.11
N ASP A 72 -1.54 2.92 1.54
CA ASP A 72 -2.77 2.80 2.32
C ASP A 72 -2.78 1.57 3.25
N ILE A 73 -2.15 0.46 2.85
CA ILE A 73 -2.00 -0.70 3.75
C ILE A 73 -1.09 -0.36 4.94
N SER A 74 -0.05 0.46 4.74
CA SER A 74 0.86 0.82 5.83
C SER A 74 0.17 1.62 6.94
N HIS A 75 -0.89 2.36 6.59
CA HIS A 75 -1.69 3.11 7.56
C HIS A 75 -2.39 2.25 8.61
N MET A 76 -2.59 0.96 8.33
CA MET A 76 -3.13 0.00 9.30
C MET A 76 -2.28 -0.07 10.58
N TRP A 77 -0.98 0.24 10.49
CA TRP A 77 -0.08 0.42 11.64
C TRP A 77 0.13 1.90 11.97
N PHE A 78 0.40 2.75 10.96
CA PHE A 78 0.69 4.18 11.14
C PHE A 78 -0.43 5.08 10.61
N GLY A 79 -1.39 5.39 11.46
CA GLY A 79 -2.62 6.10 11.11
C GLY A 79 -3.79 5.56 11.91
N ASP A 80 -3.95 4.24 11.89
CA ASP A 80 -4.98 3.51 12.62
C ASP A 80 -4.50 3.05 14.00
N LEU A 81 -3.54 2.12 14.05
CA LEU A 81 -3.05 1.57 15.32
C LEU A 81 -2.29 2.62 16.15
N VAL A 82 -1.39 3.36 15.50
CA VAL A 82 -0.72 4.53 16.06
C VAL A 82 -1.23 5.76 15.31
N THR A 83 -2.03 6.58 15.98
CA THR A 83 -2.63 7.78 15.38
C THR A 83 -2.06 9.06 15.97
N THR A 84 -2.12 10.15 15.21
CA THR A 84 -1.65 11.45 15.68
C THR A 84 -2.64 12.01 16.69
N ARG A 85 -2.15 12.73 17.70
CA ARG A 85 -3.03 13.35 18.70
C ARG A 85 -3.85 14.51 18.11
N TYR A 86 -3.23 15.24 17.18
CA TYR A 86 -3.80 16.40 16.50
C TYR A 86 -3.39 16.41 15.03
N TRP A 87 -4.02 17.29 14.24
CA TRP A 87 -3.86 17.37 12.78
C TRP A 87 -2.52 17.95 12.32
N ASP A 88 -1.78 18.64 13.19
CA ASP A 88 -0.40 19.07 12.91
C ASP A 88 0.55 17.87 12.68
N GLY A 89 0.21 16.70 13.24
CA GLY A 89 0.89 15.44 12.97
C GLY A 89 0.56 14.80 11.62
N LEU A 90 -0.35 15.35 10.81
CA LEU A 90 -0.79 14.72 9.55
C LEU A 90 0.38 14.45 8.62
N SER A 91 1.31 15.40 8.50
CA SER A 91 2.53 15.22 7.69
C SER A 91 3.40 14.06 8.16
N LEU A 92 3.40 13.76 9.46
CA LEU A 92 4.11 12.62 10.02
C LEU A 92 3.44 11.30 9.60
N LYS A 93 2.11 11.23 9.73
CA LYS A 93 1.32 10.07 9.29
C LYS A 93 1.54 9.78 7.81
N GLU A 94 1.33 10.77 6.94
CA GLU A 94 1.49 10.60 5.49
C GLU A 94 2.94 10.36 5.08
N GLY A 95 3.89 11.00 5.77
CA GLY A 95 5.32 10.82 5.52
C GLY A 95 5.80 9.40 5.86
N PHE A 96 5.32 8.81 6.96
CA PHE A 96 5.61 7.41 7.29
C PHE A 96 5.03 6.46 6.25
N ALA A 97 3.78 6.68 5.84
CA ALA A 97 3.15 5.83 4.85
C ALA A 97 3.87 5.90 3.49
N THR A 98 4.30 7.09 3.08
CA THR A 98 5.11 7.28 1.85
C THR A 98 6.45 6.55 1.96
N LEU A 99 7.15 6.66 3.09
CA LEU A 99 8.43 5.97 3.27
C LEU A 99 8.27 4.44 3.23
N LEU A 100 7.24 3.94 3.91
CA LEU A 100 6.95 2.51 4.02
C LEU A 100 6.46 1.91 2.71
N SER A 101 5.69 2.66 1.91
CA SER A 101 5.25 2.22 0.58
C SER A 101 6.47 1.96 -0.31
N TRP A 102 7.40 2.92 -0.40
CA TRP A 102 8.62 2.76 -1.19
C TRP A 102 9.54 1.66 -0.69
N TYR A 103 9.69 1.53 0.63
CA TYR A 103 10.45 0.41 1.22
C TYR A 103 9.84 -0.95 0.84
N ALA A 104 8.52 -1.09 0.92
CA ALA A 104 7.83 -2.33 0.56
C ALA A 104 7.91 -2.59 -0.95
N VAL A 105 7.69 -1.57 -1.80
CA VAL A 105 7.85 -1.66 -3.26
C VAL A 105 9.25 -2.18 -3.60
N ASP A 106 10.30 -1.59 -3.05
CA ASP A 106 11.69 -1.99 -3.30
C ASP A 106 11.95 -3.43 -2.84
N LYS A 107 11.56 -3.77 -1.61
CA LYS A 107 11.68 -5.13 -1.04
C LYS A 107 10.97 -6.20 -1.89
N MET A 108 9.81 -5.86 -2.45
CA MET A 108 8.99 -6.78 -3.23
C MET A 108 9.41 -6.85 -4.71
N LEU A 109 9.86 -5.74 -5.30
CA LEU A 109 10.23 -5.64 -6.72
C LEU A 109 11.72 -5.91 -6.99
N LEU A 110 12.63 -5.74 -6.03
CA LEU A 110 14.02 -6.20 -6.17
C LEU A 110 14.10 -7.71 -6.35
N GLY A 111 13.16 -8.46 -5.77
CA GLY A 111 12.99 -9.89 -6.07
C GLY A 111 12.61 -10.19 -7.53
N PHE A 112 12.05 -9.21 -8.25
CA PHE A 112 11.64 -9.30 -9.65
C PHE A 112 12.76 -8.86 -10.60
N LEU A 113 13.51 -7.81 -10.27
CA LEU A 113 14.64 -7.32 -11.06
C LEU A 113 15.89 -8.20 -10.94
N CYS A 114 16.21 -8.71 -9.73
CA CYS A 114 17.41 -9.51 -9.51
C CYS A 114 17.29 -10.96 -10.06
N ARG A 115 16.08 -11.47 -10.29
CA ARG A 115 15.85 -12.80 -10.89
C ARG A 115 15.90 -12.83 -12.42
N LYS A 116 15.92 -11.68 -13.10
CA LYS A 116 16.01 -11.62 -14.57
C LYS A 116 17.43 -11.58 -15.13
N HIS A 117 18.46 -11.60 -14.28
CA HIS A 117 19.84 -11.83 -14.68
C HIS A 117 20.47 -12.95 -13.84
N PRO A 118 20.19 -14.22 -14.13
CA PRO A 118 21.11 -15.27 -13.74
C PRO A 118 22.39 -15.08 -14.57
N SER A 119 23.51 -14.86 -13.88
CA SER A 119 24.86 -15.02 -14.43
C SER A 119 25.05 -16.41 -15.02
#